data_AF-A0A845T060-F1
#
_entry.id   AF-A0A845T060-F1
#
_cell.length_a   1.000
_cell.length_b   1.000
_cell.length_c   1.000
_cell.angle_alpha   90.00
_cell.angle_beta   90.00
_cell.angle_gamma   90.00
#
_symmetry.space_group_name_H-M   'P 1'
#
loop_
_entity.id
_entity.type
_entity.pdbx_description
1 polymer ?
#
loop_
_entity_poly.entity_id
_entity_poly.type
_entity_poly.pdbx_seq_one_letter_code
_entity_poly.pdbx_strand_id
1 'polypeptide(L)'
;MRRLEIFFDYACPYCLRAHELLLELLPRYSDIEADWRPCESHPRPDRYGPHSDLCIRGMYFARGYGADLLEYHRLMYRAALIERADIEDPAVVARAAGSLLDAGALERALRSGRYEHELKEANAYAFNRSGVWVVPAYRMDGRRLDARENIGVTRGELAAFLAG
;
A
#
# COMPACT_ATOMS: atom_id res chain seq x y z
N MET A 1 6.96 21.66 0.95
CA MET A 1 6.88 20.23 1.31
C MET A 1 6.75 19.46 0.00
N ARG A 2 7.67 18.55 -0.28
CA ARG A 2 7.66 17.68 -1.46
C ARG A 2 6.68 16.54 -1.21
N ARG A 3 5.88 16.19 -2.20
CA ARG A 3 4.92 15.08 -2.11
C ARG A 3 5.49 13.87 -2.83
N LEU A 4 5.71 12.80 -2.09
CA LEU A 4 6.14 11.52 -2.62
C LEU A 4 4.93 10.62 -2.79
N GLU A 5 4.49 10.41 -4.03
CA GLU A 5 3.51 9.38 -4.31
C GLU A 5 4.19 8.00 -4.30
N ILE A 6 3.63 7.08 -3.52
CA ILE A 6 4.15 5.72 -3.33
C ILE A 6 3.08 4.76 -3.83
N PHE A 7 3.32 4.12 -4.97
CA PHE A 7 2.42 3.15 -5.57
C PHE A 7 2.78 1.74 -5.10
N PHE A 8 1.81 1.00 -4.56
CA PHE A 8 2.06 -0.29 -3.94
C PHE A 8 0.83 -1.22 -3.96
N ASP A 9 1.08 -2.50 -3.72
CA ASP A 9 0.07 -3.55 -3.51
C ASP A 9 0.49 -4.45 -2.33
N TYR A 10 -0.44 -4.82 -1.47
CA TYR A 10 -0.20 -5.75 -0.36
C TYR A 10 0.07 -7.19 -0.80
N ALA A 11 -0.34 -7.57 -2.01
CA ALA A 11 0.01 -8.86 -2.60
C ALA A 11 1.45 -8.89 -3.18
N CYS A 12 2.15 -7.75 -3.23
CA CYS A 12 3.45 -7.66 -3.89
C CYS A 12 4.64 -7.82 -2.90
N PRO A 13 5.50 -8.84 -3.05
CA PRO A 13 6.67 -9.03 -2.19
C PRO A 13 7.73 -7.93 -2.36
N TYR A 14 7.79 -7.28 -3.52
CA TYR A 14 8.68 -6.13 -3.73
C TYR A 14 8.19 -4.89 -2.97
N CYS A 15 6.88 -4.74 -2.78
CA CYS A 15 6.30 -3.65 -2.01
C CYS A 15 6.56 -3.81 -0.50
N LEU A 16 6.54 -5.04 0.03
CA LEU A 16 6.99 -5.31 1.40
C LEU A 16 8.45 -4.87 1.60
N ARG A 17 9.37 -5.26 0.71
CA ARG A 17 10.78 -4.84 0.82
C ARG A 17 10.92 -3.32 0.71
N ALA A 18 10.20 -2.69 -0.22
CA ALA A 18 10.17 -1.24 -0.34
C ALA A 18 9.67 -0.56 0.95
N HIS A 19 8.66 -1.12 1.61
CA HIS A 19 8.16 -0.60 2.87
C HIS A 19 9.23 -0.63 3.98
N GLU A 20 10.02 -1.69 4.08
CA GLU A 20 11.17 -1.77 5.00
C GLU A 20 12.21 -0.68 4.71
N LEU A 21 12.50 -0.42 3.43
CA LEU A 21 13.39 0.66 3.02
C LEU A 21 12.82 2.05 3.35
N LEU A 22 11.50 2.25 3.17
CA LEU A 22 10.84 3.51 3.50
C LEU A 22 10.87 3.80 5.00
N LEU A 23 10.70 2.78 5.85
CA LEU A 23 10.87 2.90 7.30
C LEU A 23 12.29 3.36 7.68
N GLU A 24 13.31 2.91 6.94
CA GLU A 24 14.71 3.33 7.17
C GLU A 24 14.98 4.76 6.66
N LEU A 25 14.45 5.10 5.49
CA LEU A 25 14.88 6.28 4.72
C LEU A 25 14.01 7.51 4.96
N LEU A 26 12.68 7.38 5.01
CA LEU A 26 11.76 8.52 5.14
C LEU A 26 12.03 9.38 6.39
N PRO A 27 12.38 8.83 7.58
CA PRO A 27 12.65 9.65 8.75
C PRO A 27 13.79 10.66 8.58
N ARG A 28 14.63 10.52 7.55
CA ARG A 28 15.74 11.45 7.24
C ARG A 28 15.28 12.71 6.49
N TYR A 29 14.04 12.75 6.03
CA TYR A 29 13.51 13.82 5.17
C TYR A 29 12.23 14.39 5.78
N SER A 30 12.38 15.44 6.60
CA SER A 30 11.23 16.13 7.20
C SER A 30 10.43 16.98 6.21
N ASP A 31 10.96 17.20 5.01
CA ASP A 31 10.35 17.98 3.95
C ASP A 31 9.56 17.13 2.95
N ILE A 32 9.53 15.81 3.12
CA ILE A 32 8.78 14.86 2.27
C ILE A 32 7.51 14.40 2.99
N GLU A 33 6.37 14.59 2.35
CA GLU A 33 5.08 14.02 2.74
C GLU A 33 4.80 12.77 1.89
N ALA A 34 4.57 11.63 2.55
CA ALA A 34 4.20 10.38 1.87
C ALA A 34 2.71 10.38 1.48
N ASP A 35 2.46 10.20 0.19
CA ASP A 35 1.13 10.04 -0.39
C ASP A 35 0.96 8.60 -0.88
N TRP A 36 0.28 7.78 -0.06
CA TRP A 36 0.09 6.35 -0.29
C TRP A 36 -0.95 6.11 -1.40
N ARG A 37 -0.50 5.52 -2.52
CA ARG A 37 -1.29 5.22 -3.71
C ARG A 37 -1.45 3.70 -3.87
N PRO A 38 -2.39 3.06 -3.16
CA PRO A 38 -2.61 1.63 -3.33
C PRO A 38 -3.12 1.33 -4.74
N CYS A 39 -2.80 0.14 -5.25
CA CYS A 39 -3.45 -0.43 -6.42
C CYS A 39 -3.38 -1.96 -6.35
N GLU A 40 -4.33 -2.64 -7.00
CA GLU A 40 -4.36 -4.10 -7.09
C GLU A 40 -3.68 -4.56 -8.37
N SER A 41 -2.71 -5.46 -8.23
CA SER A 41 -2.09 -6.17 -9.37
C SER A 41 -3.08 -7.17 -9.98
N HIS A 42 -3.93 -7.76 -9.14
CA HIS A 42 -4.97 -8.72 -9.51
C HIS A 42 -6.33 -8.28 -8.95
N PRO A 43 -6.97 -7.24 -9.52
CA PRO A 43 -8.30 -6.82 -9.08
C PRO A 43 -9.36 -7.85 -9.45
N ARG A 44 -10.42 -7.97 -8.64
CA ARG A 44 -11.59 -8.77 -9.01
C ARG A 44 -12.18 -8.26 -10.33
N PRO A 45 -12.69 -9.14 -11.23
CA PRO A 45 -12.95 -10.56 -11.04
C PRO A 45 -11.82 -11.47 -11.56
N ASP A 46 -10.55 -11.02 -11.54
CA ASP A 46 -9.43 -11.92 -11.81
C ASP A 46 -9.54 -13.18 -10.93
N ARG A 47 -9.22 -14.35 -11.49
CA ARG A 47 -9.27 -15.62 -10.76
C ARG A 47 -7.95 -15.94 -10.06
N TYR A 48 -6.90 -15.19 -10.37
CA TYR A 48 -5.55 -15.43 -9.89
C TYR A 48 -5.18 -14.50 -8.72
N GLY A 49 -4.45 -15.08 -7.76
CA GLY A 49 -3.88 -14.37 -6.62
C GLY A 49 -4.78 -14.37 -5.38
N PRO A 50 -4.23 -14.03 -4.19
CA PRO A 50 -5.04 -13.43 -3.16
C PRO A 50 -5.38 -11.98 -3.56
N HIS A 51 -6.63 -11.57 -3.40
CA HIS A 51 -7.04 -10.18 -3.65
C HIS A 51 -6.75 -9.28 -2.45
N SER A 52 -6.07 -8.16 -2.69
CA SER A 52 -5.70 -7.20 -1.64
C SER A 52 -6.75 -6.12 -1.38
N ASP A 53 -7.93 -6.22 -2.01
CA ASP A 53 -9.01 -5.23 -1.94
C ASP A 53 -9.40 -4.86 -0.50
N LEU A 54 -9.51 -5.85 0.38
CA LEU A 54 -9.87 -5.62 1.78
C LEU A 54 -8.76 -4.93 2.57
N CYS A 55 -7.49 -5.26 2.33
CA CYS A 55 -6.36 -4.55 2.94
C CYS A 55 -6.30 -3.09 2.48
N ILE A 56 -6.57 -2.81 1.21
CA ILE A 56 -6.58 -1.43 0.67
C ILE A 56 -7.75 -0.64 1.26
N ARG A 57 -8.94 -1.23 1.32
CA ARG A 57 -10.11 -0.59 1.93
C ARG A 57 -9.90 -0.35 3.42
N GLY A 58 -9.20 -1.25 4.11
CA GLY A 58 -8.78 -1.06 5.49
C GLY A 58 -7.75 0.05 5.66
N MET A 59 -6.86 0.29 4.69
CA MET A 59 -5.95 1.45 4.70
C MET A 59 -6.74 2.77 4.64
N TYR A 60 -7.78 2.84 3.81
CA TYR A 60 -8.63 4.03 3.76
C TYR A 60 -9.42 4.26 5.04
N PHE A 61 -9.86 3.18 5.69
CA PHE A 61 -10.40 3.26 7.04
C PHE A 61 -9.35 3.82 8.00
N ALA A 62 -8.16 3.22 8.07
CA ALA A 62 -7.06 3.65 8.94
C ALA A 62 -6.75 5.15 8.77
N ARG A 63 -6.64 5.61 7.52
CA ARG A 63 -6.42 7.02 7.16
C ARG A 63 -7.53 7.93 7.68
N GLY A 64 -8.80 7.51 7.54
CA GLY A 64 -9.95 8.29 8.02
C GLY A 64 -10.00 8.45 9.54
N TYR A 65 -9.36 7.55 10.29
CA TYR A 65 -9.24 7.59 11.74
C TYR A 65 -7.90 8.17 12.23
N GLY A 66 -7.04 8.67 11.33
CA GLY A 66 -5.75 9.26 11.69
C GLY A 66 -4.74 8.25 12.24
N ALA A 67 -4.88 6.97 11.90
CA ALA A 67 -3.97 5.92 12.34
C ALA A 67 -2.60 6.02 11.64
N ASP A 68 -1.57 5.44 12.26
CA ASP A 68 -0.24 5.32 11.67
C ASP A 68 -0.28 4.38 10.45
N LEU A 69 -0.24 4.98 9.26
CA LEU A 69 -0.28 4.22 8.01
C LEU A 69 0.98 3.39 7.78
N LEU A 70 2.16 3.84 8.24
CA LEU A 70 3.37 3.02 8.12
C LEU A 70 3.19 1.72 8.90
N GLU A 71 2.70 1.80 10.14
CA GLU A 71 2.41 0.62 10.93
C GLU A 71 1.29 -0.23 10.33
N TYR A 72 0.23 0.40 9.82
CA TYR A 72 -0.84 -0.32 9.11
C TYR A 72 -0.29 -1.12 7.92
N HIS A 73 0.58 -0.52 7.10
CA HIS A 73 1.20 -1.22 5.98
C HIS A 73 2.01 -2.43 6.45
N ARG A 74 2.82 -2.28 7.51
CA ARG A 74 3.60 -3.37 8.10
C ARG A 74 2.73 -4.54 8.53
N LEU A 75 1.59 -4.26 9.18
CA LEU A 75 0.64 -5.28 9.63
C LEU A 75 0.00 -6.02 8.44
N MET A 76 -0.41 -5.29 7.40
CA MET A 76 -1.03 -5.90 6.22
C MET A 76 -0.03 -6.72 5.40
N TYR A 77 1.21 -6.26 5.20
CA TYR A 77 2.22 -7.07 4.52
C TYR A 77 2.57 -8.33 5.31
N ARG A 78 2.64 -8.25 6.64
CA ARG A 78 2.85 -9.41 7.51
C ARG A 78 1.73 -10.44 7.31
N ALA A 79 0.47 -10.01 7.43
CA ALA A 79 -0.67 -10.89 7.26
C ALA A 79 -0.67 -11.55 5.87
N ALA A 80 -0.48 -10.76 4.81
CA ALA A 80 -0.55 -11.22 3.42
C ALA A 80 0.61 -12.15 3.02
N LEU A 81 1.85 -11.77 3.33
CA LEU A 81 3.04 -12.34 2.69
C LEU A 81 3.90 -13.20 3.62
N ILE A 82 3.85 -12.94 4.93
CA ILE A 82 4.64 -13.67 5.93
C ILE A 82 3.79 -14.77 6.56
N GLU A 83 2.65 -14.39 7.14
CA GLU A 83 1.73 -15.31 7.81
C GLU A 83 0.83 -16.06 6.82
N ARG A 84 0.69 -15.52 5.60
CA ARG A 84 -0.19 -16.06 4.55
C ARG A 84 -1.62 -16.28 5.06
N ALA A 85 -2.09 -15.32 5.85
CA ALA A 85 -3.45 -15.30 6.34
C ALA A 85 -4.44 -15.08 5.19
N ASP A 86 -5.68 -15.50 5.38
CA ASP A 86 -6.76 -15.28 4.41
C ASP A 86 -7.18 -13.80 4.41
N ILE A 87 -6.45 -12.98 3.67
CA ILE A 87 -6.72 -11.53 3.56
C ILE A 87 -7.98 -11.20 2.76
N GLU A 88 -8.68 -12.20 2.22
CA GLU A 88 -9.99 -12.05 1.60
C GLU A 88 -11.14 -12.22 2.59
N ASP A 89 -10.86 -12.60 3.84
CA ASP A 89 -11.82 -12.55 4.95
C ASP A 89 -11.73 -11.20 5.70
N PRO A 90 -12.81 -10.39 5.72
CA PRO A 90 -12.87 -9.14 6.48
C PRO A 90 -12.47 -9.29 7.96
N ALA A 91 -12.81 -10.42 8.59
CA ALA A 91 -12.49 -10.65 9.99
C ALA A 91 -10.99 -10.89 10.21
N VAL A 92 -10.30 -11.51 9.25
CA VAL A 92 -8.84 -11.70 9.29
C VAL A 92 -8.13 -10.36 9.18
N VAL A 93 -8.49 -9.54 8.19
CA VAL A 93 -7.92 -8.20 7.99
C VAL A 93 -8.15 -7.33 9.23
N ALA A 94 -9.37 -7.37 9.79
CA ALA A 94 -9.70 -6.64 11.01
C ALA A 94 -8.87 -7.06 12.22
N ARG A 95 -8.69 -8.36 12.45
CA ARG A 95 -7.85 -8.88 13.54
C ARG A 95 -6.39 -8.47 13.36
N ALA A 96 -5.86 -8.55 12.14
CA ALA A 96 -4.47 -8.18 11.84
C ALA A 96 -4.18 -6.70 12.16
N ALA A 97 -5.17 -5.82 12.01
CA ALA A 97 -5.05 -4.40 12.33
C ALA A 97 -5.48 -4.02 13.77
N GLY A 98 -5.84 -5.01 14.60
CA GLY A 98 -6.47 -4.78 15.92
C GLY A 98 -5.59 -4.08 16.96
N SER A 99 -4.27 -4.02 16.76
CA SER A 99 -3.37 -3.21 17.59
C SER A 99 -3.44 -1.71 17.30
N LEU A 100 -3.99 -1.34 16.14
CA LEU A 100 -4.03 0.03 15.63
C LEU A 100 -5.46 0.58 15.52
N LEU A 101 -6.45 -0.28 15.31
CA LEU A 101 -7.83 0.08 14.99
C LEU A 101 -8.84 -0.72 15.82
N ASP A 102 -10.06 -0.19 15.94
CA ASP A 102 -11.20 -0.99 16.40
C ASP A 102 -11.51 -2.07 15.35
N ALA A 103 -11.13 -3.31 15.67
CA ALA A 103 -11.32 -4.45 14.77
C ALA A 103 -12.81 -4.67 14.41
N GLY A 104 -13.73 -4.48 15.35
CA GLY A 104 -15.16 -4.64 15.07
C GLY A 104 -15.69 -3.57 14.11
N ALA A 105 -15.24 -2.31 14.27
CA ALA A 105 -15.60 -1.21 13.37
C ALA A 105 -15.00 -1.39 11.97
N LEU A 106 -13.74 -1.83 11.89
CA LEU A 106 -13.08 -2.13 10.62
C LEU A 106 -13.77 -3.30 9.91
N GLU A 107 -14.06 -4.40 10.61
CA GLU A 107 -14.76 -5.55 10.02
C GLU A 107 -16.13 -5.14 9.45
N ARG A 108 -16.93 -4.38 10.22
CA ARG A 108 -18.22 -3.87 9.73
C ARG A 108 -18.06 -2.99 8.49
N ALA A 109 -17.06 -2.11 8.47
CA ALA A 109 -16.77 -1.27 7.31
C ALA A 109 -16.42 -2.12 6.08
N LEU A 110 -15.56 -3.12 6.23
CA LEU A 110 -15.15 -4.03 5.14
C LEU A 110 -16.32 -4.87 4.63
N ARG A 111 -17.21 -5.36 5.50
CA ARG A 111 -18.42 -6.09 5.08
C ARG A 111 -19.46 -5.23 4.36
N SER A 112 -19.51 -3.94 4.66
CA SER A 112 -20.52 -3.01 4.11
C SER A 112 -20.23 -2.48 2.70
N GLY A 113 -19.09 -2.84 2.10
CA GLY A 113 -18.63 -2.24 0.85
C GLY A 113 -18.02 -0.83 1.00
N ARG A 114 -17.84 -0.33 2.23
CA ARG A 114 -17.18 0.97 2.45
C ARG A 114 -15.78 0.98 1.81
N TYR A 115 -15.46 2.08 1.14
CA TYR A 115 -14.21 2.30 0.39
C TYR A 115 -14.05 1.57 -0.95
N GLU A 116 -15.07 0.88 -1.47
CA GLU A 116 -15.01 0.27 -2.81
C GLU A 116 -14.82 1.31 -3.93
N HIS A 117 -15.47 2.47 -3.81
CA HIS A 117 -15.33 3.55 -4.79
C HIS A 117 -13.90 4.12 -4.77
N GLU A 118 -13.34 4.37 -3.59
CA GLU A 118 -11.99 4.86 -3.39
C GLU A 118 -10.93 3.86 -3.90
N LEU A 119 -11.16 2.56 -3.73
CA LEU A 119 -10.31 1.52 -4.31
C LEU A 119 -10.36 1.57 -5.85
N LYS A 120 -11.56 1.64 -6.43
CA LYS A 120 -11.74 1.74 -7.89
C LYS A 120 -11.04 2.97 -8.47
N GLU A 121 -11.17 4.13 -7.83
CA GLU A 121 -10.50 5.36 -8.25
C GLU A 121 -8.97 5.27 -8.09
N ALA A 122 -8.47 4.61 -7.04
CA ALA A 122 -7.04 4.37 -6.85
C ALA A 122 -6.43 3.50 -7.96
N ASN A 123 -7.09 2.37 -8.30
CA ASN A 123 -6.69 1.53 -9.43
C ASN A 123 -6.68 2.33 -10.73
N ALA A 124 -7.74 3.09 -11.01
CA ALA A 124 -7.82 3.93 -12.20
C ALA A 124 -6.72 5.01 -12.25
N TYR A 125 -6.38 5.60 -11.10
CA TYR A 125 -5.31 6.58 -10.99
C TYR A 125 -3.95 5.96 -11.33
N ALA A 126 -3.59 4.85 -10.67
CA ALA A 126 -2.31 4.18 -10.88
C ALA A 126 -2.10 3.75 -12.34
N PHE A 127 -3.04 2.99 -12.91
CA PHE A 127 -2.88 2.38 -14.22
C PHE A 127 -3.14 3.33 -15.39
N ASN A 128 -4.13 4.22 -15.28
CA ASN A 128 -4.56 5.03 -16.42
C ASN A 128 -3.99 6.45 -16.41
N ARG A 129 -3.64 6.99 -15.23
CA ARG A 129 -3.26 8.41 -15.09
C ARG A 129 -1.81 8.62 -14.65
N SER A 130 -1.21 7.65 -13.96
CA SER A 130 0.15 7.79 -13.41
C SER A 130 1.21 6.96 -14.15
N GLY A 131 0.80 6.19 -15.16
CA GLY A 131 1.70 5.36 -15.97
C GLY A 131 2.43 4.30 -15.15
N VAL A 132 1.81 3.81 -14.07
CA VAL A 132 2.37 2.78 -13.20
C VAL A 132 1.92 1.43 -13.72
N TRP A 133 2.87 0.67 -14.28
CA TRP A 133 2.63 -0.68 -14.81
C TRP A 133 3.16 -1.78 -13.89
N VAL A 134 4.01 -1.40 -12.92
CA VAL A 134 4.65 -2.29 -11.97
C VAL A 134 4.79 -1.58 -10.63
N VAL A 135 4.59 -2.31 -9.55
CA VAL A 135 4.78 -1.83 -8.18
C VAL A 135 5.96 -2.55 -7.51
N PRO A 136 6.70 -1.91 -6.58
CA PRO A 136 6.51 -0.52 -6.12
C PRO A 136 6.95 0.51 -7.17
N ALA A 137 6.31 1.68 -7.17
CA ALA A 137 6.72 2.82 -7.99
C ALA A 137 6.58 4.13 -7.23
N TYR A 138 7.38 5.13 -7.63
CA TYR A 138 7.47 6.41 -6.93
C TYR A 138 7.39 7.58 -7.91
N ARG A 139 6.69 8.64 -7.50
CA ARG A 139 6.63 9.93 -8.22
C ARG A 139 6.88 11.06 -7.23
N MET A 140 7.76 11.99 -7.59
CA MET A 140 8.06 13.18 -6.79
C MET A 140 8.71 14.22 -7.70
N ASP A 141 8.24 15.47 -7.66
CA ASP A 141 8.82 16.60 -8.40
C ASP A 141 9.06 16.34 -9.90
N GLY A 142 8.12 15.66 -10.57
CA GLY A 142 8.22 15.30 -11.99
C GLY A 142 9.20 14.15 -12.31
N ARG A 143 9.88 13.60 -11.30
CA ARG A 143 10.76 12.44 -11.43
C ARG A 143 9.98 11.15 -11.18
N ARG A 144 10.47 10.05 -11.76
CA ARG A 144 9.93 8.70 -11.57
C ARG A 144 11.00 7.70 -11.17
N LEU A 145 10.62 6.75 -10.32
CA LEU A 145 11.38 5.55 -10.03
C LEU A 145 10.41 4.37 -10.08
N ASP A 146 10.62 3.45 -11.02
CA ASP A 146 9.79 2.26 -11.21
C ASP A 146 10.58 1.01 -10.85
N ALA A 147 9.89 -0.01 -10.34
CA ALA A 147 10.49 -1.29 -10.05
C ALA A 147 11.05 -1.97 -11.31
N ARG A 148 12.20 -2.62 -11.15
CA ARG A 148 12.78 -3.49 -12.16
C ARG A 148 12.25 -4.91 -11.99
N GLU A 149 11.93 -5.56 -13.10
CA GLU A 149 11.46 -6.94 -13.10
C GLU A 149 12.42 -7.86 -12.31
N ASN A 150 11.84 -8.73 -11.47
CA ASN A 150 12.53 -9.65 -10.57
C ASN A 150 13.44 -9.01 -9.49
N ILE A 151 13.63 -7.69 -9.48
CA ILE A 151 14.53 -6.98 -8.56
C ILE A 151 13.74 -6.07 -7.61
N GLY A 152 12.74 -5.35 -8.11
CA GLY A 152 12.06 -4.28 -7.40
C GLY A 152 12.83 -2.97 -7.48
N VAL A 153 12.85 -2.23 -6.37
CA VAL A 153 13.66 -1.02 -6.19
C VAL A 153 14.72 -1.31 -5.12
N THR A 154 15.97 -1.00 -5.42
CA THR A 154 17.07 -1.17 -4.47
C THR A 154 17.13 -0.01 -3.48
N ARG A 155 17.79 -0.24 -2.33
CA ARG A 155 18.06 0.81 -1.34
C ARG A 155 18.79 2.00 -1.93
N GLY A 156 19.78 1.77 -2.78
CA GLY A 156 20.57 2.83 -3.42
C GLY A 156 19.74 3.69 -4.36
N GLU A 157 18.89 3.07 -5.19
CA GLU A 157 17.98 3.77 -6.09
C GLU A 157 16.96 4.62 -5.32
N LEU A 158 16.33 4.05 -4.28
CA LEU A 158 15.36 4.79 -3.46
C LEU A 158 16.02 5.94 -2.70
N ALA A 159 17.20 5.72 -2.10
CA ALA A 159 17.93 6.77 -1.41
C ALA A 159 18.32 7.93 -2.34
N ALA A 160 18.84 7.62 -3.54
CA ALA A 160 19.17 8.63 -4.55
C ALA A 160 17.92 9.38 -5.04
N PHE A 161 16.79 8.69 -5.15
CA PHE A 161 15.53 9.31 -5.54
C PHE A 161 15.02 10.32 -4.51
N LEU A 162 15.02 9.95 -3.23
CA LEU A 162 14.58 10.81 -2.13
C LEU A 162 15.49 12.03 -1.93
N ALA A 163 16.79 11.87 -2.18
CA ALA A 163 17.79 12.91 -1.98
C ALA A 163 17.66 14.14 -2.90
N GLY A 164 17.02 14.01 -4.07
CA GLY A 164 17.04 15.07 -5.08
C GLY A 164 18.04 14.76 -6.17
#